data_AF-A0A202DBS6-F1
#
_entry.id   AF-A0A202DBS6-F1
#
_cell.length_a   1.000
_cell.length_b   1.000
_cell.length_c   1.000
_cell.angle_alpha   90.00
_cell.angle_beta   90.00
_cell.angle_gamma   90.00
#
_symmetry.space_group_name_H-M   'P 1'
#
loop_
_entity.id
_entity.type
_entity.pdbx_description
1 polymer ?
#
loop_
_entity_poly.entity_id
_entity_poly.type
_entity_poly.pdbx_seq_one_letter_code
_entity_poly.pdbx_strand_id
1 'polypeptide(L)'
;MTNVLLGEKKLKDVIHDTKIENVKFITSGKSVTNSAELLQSTDMKALIDGIKDEYDYVMIDTSPVLRVTDTVIVAEQDVGVILYIARANKTPKPMIQYSLEVLRDTQILGLIINSIEMHKISSLYYTYQYPTYAYYSNAYAYGQDYYYDGTGKGGGRKRLRAKYGSGGGMDKMWRDAKRWMRRTFLPMD
;
A
#
# COMPACT_ATOMS: atom_id res chain seq x y z
N MET A 1 21.11 10.93 9.45
CA MET A 1 21.72 9.66 9.03
C MET A 1 22.97 9.93 8.20
N THR A 2 22.90 10.71 7.11
CA THR A 2 24.04 11.01 6.23
C THR A 2 25.29 11.46 6.98
N ASN A 3 25.17 12.37 7.95
CA ASN A 3 26.33 12.85 8.72
C ASN A 3 27.02 11.75 9.54
N VAL A 4 26.29 10.71 9.95
CA VAL A 4 26.87 9.55 10.65
C VAL A 4 27.59 8.65 9.64
N LEU A 5 26.97 8.38 8.49
CA LEU A 5 27.58 7.58 7.41
C LEU A 5 28.83 8.25 6.81
N LEU A 6 28.93 9.57 6.89
CA LEU A 6 30.13 10.32 6.50
C LEU A 6 31.16 10.46 7.62
N GLY A 7 30.90 9.91 8.81
CA GLY A 7 31.78 10.02 9.98
C GLY A 7 31.85 11.42 10.62
N GLU A 8 30.98 12.36 10.21
CA GLU A 8 30.96 13.73 10.72
C GLU A 8 30.35 13.85 12.13
N LYS A 9 29.47 12.91 12.50
CA LYS A 9 28.77 12.88 13.79
C LYS A 9 28.67 11.46 14.34
N LYS A 10 28.59 11.32 15.67
CA LYS A 10 28.28 10.03 16.30
C LYS A 10 26.78 9.77 16.22
N LEU A 11 26.39 8.49 16.25
CA LEU A 11 25.00 8.06 16.19
C LEU A 11 24.12 8.74 17.27
N LYS A 12 24.59 8.76 18.52
CA LYS A 12 23.89 9.40 19.64
C LYS A 12 23.60 10.90 19.44
N ASP A 13 24.37 11.59 18.58
CA ASP A 13 24.23 13.03 18.36
C ASP A 13 23.16 13.35 17.30
N VAL A 14 22.63 12.33 16.60
CA VAL A 14 21.60 12.47 15.57
C VAL A 14 20.30 11.75 15.90
N ILE A 15 20.25 11.10 17.06
CA ILE A 15 19.03 10.54 17.62
C ILE A 15 18.28 11.66 18.32
N HIS A 16 17.01 11.83 17.97
CA HIS A 16 16.16 12.87 18.51
C HIS A 16 14.98 12.26 19.25
N ASP A 17 14.71 12.79 20.44
CA ASP A 17 13.49 12.50 21.18
C ASP A 17 12.27 13.12 20.50
N THR A 18 11.16 12.40 20.55
CA THR A 18 9.85 12.98 20.19
C THR A 18 9.07 13.34 21.44
N LYS A 19 7.90 13.97 21.26
CA LYS A 19 6.94 14.19 22.36
C LYS A 19 6.22 12.89 22.78
N ILE A 20 6.39 11.81 22.02
CA ILE A 20 5.78 10.51 22.28
C ILE A 20 6.83 9.67 23.02
N GLU A 21 6.44 9.14 24.18
CA GLU A 21 7.29 8.28 24.98
C GLU A 21 7.72 7.04 24.18
N ASN A 22 8.96 6.59 24.38
CA ASN A 22 9.56 5.44 23.70
C ASN A 22 9.64 5.56 22.16
N VAL A 23 9.43 6.76 21.61
CA VAL A 23 9.59 7.02 20.18
C VAL A 23 10.69 8.05 19.98
N LYS A 24 11.74 7.61 19.29
CA LYS A 24 12.85 8.45 18.83
C LYS A 24 12.94 8.38 17.31
N PHE A 25 13.62 9.34 16.70
CA PHE A 25 13.82 9.35 15.26
C PHE A 25 15.23 9.82 14.88
N ILE A 26 15.68 9.37 13.72
CA ILE A 26 16.87 9.87 13.04
C ILE A 26 16.40 10.48 11.72
N THR A 27 16.80 11.71 11.43
CA THR A 27 16.50 12.35 10.15
C THR A 27 17.41 11.80 9.04
N SER A 28 17.02 11.94 7.77
CA SER A 28 17.88 11.57 6.63
C SER A 28 19.24 12.27 6.71
N GLY A 29 19.25 13.57 7.00
CA GLY A 29 20.44 14.41 7.04
C GLY A 29 20.60 15.20 5.75
N LYS A 30 21.83 15.63 5.45
CA LYS A 30 22.11 16.41 4.23
C LYS A 30 21.90 15.56 2.98
N SER A 31 21.41 16.21 1.92
CA SER A 31 21.35 15.60 0.59
C SER A 31 22.76 15.44 0.03
N VAL A 32 23.04 14.30 -0.58
CA VAL A 32 24.33 13.92 -1.15
C VAL A 32 24.11 13.26 -2.50
N THR A 33 25.08 13.40 -3.40
CA THR A 33 24.97 12.88 -4.78
C THR A 33 25.18 11.37 -4.88
N ASN A 34 25.86 10.78 -3.89
CA ASN A 34 26.23 9.36 -3.81
C ASN A 34 25.43 8.60 -2.74
N SER A 35 24.12 8.85 -2.65
CA SER A 35 23.28 8.25 -1.61
C SER A 35 23.22 6.72 -1.73
N ALA A 36 23.19 6.17 -2.94
CA ALA A 36 23.14 4.73 -3.16
C ALA A 36 24.41 4.03 -2.63
N GLU A 37 25.59 4.59 -2.90
CA GLU A 37 26.86 4.05 -2.42
C GLU A 37 26.97 4.12 -0.89
N LEU A 38 26.48 5.21 -0.28
CA LEU A 38 26.44 5.34 1.18
C LEU A 38 25.50 4.31 1.81
N LEU A 39 24.34 4.05 1.21
CA LEU A 39 23.40 3.03 1.70
C LEU A 39 23.95 1.61 1.53
N GLN A 40 24.79 1.35 0.52
CA GLN A 40 25.46 0.06 0.32
C GLN A 40 26.69 -0.15 1.23
N SER A 41 27.16 0.91 1.89
CA SER A 41 28.42 0.89 2.64
C SER A 41 28.39 -0.03 3.87
N THR A 42 29.56 -0.49 4.28
CA THR A 42 29.74 -1.20 5.56
C THR A 42 29.36 -0.33 6.76
N ASP A 43 29.46 1.00 6.63
CA ASP A 43 29.08 1.93 7.69
C ASP A 43 27.57 1.99 7.88
N MET A 44 26.78 1.82 6.81
CA MET A 44 25.33 1.67 6.92
C MET A 44 24.96 0.39 7.65
N LYS A 45 25.63 -0.73 7.33
CA LYS A 45 25.44 -1.99 8.04
C LYS A 45 25.76 -1.86 9.54
N ALA A 46 26.94 -1.31 9.85
CA ALA A 46 27.35 -1.09 11.24
C ALA A 46 26.40 -0.15 11.99
N LEU A 47 25.84 0.85 11.31
CA LEU A 47 24.82 1.73 11.87
C LEU A 47 23.53 0.98 12.20
N ILE A 48 23.03 0.15 11.28
CA ILE A 48 21.82 -0.66 11.52
C ILE A 48 22.06 -1.63 12.68
N ASP A 49 23.19 -2.34 12.69
CA ASP A 49 23.52 -3.31 13.73
C ASP A 49 23.64 -2.64 15.11
N GLY A 50 24.27 -1.46 15.19
CA GLY A 50 24.35 -0.71 16.44
C GLY A 50 22.99 -0.22 16.97
N ILE A 51 22.03 0.10 16.08
CA ILE A 51 20.69 0.52 16.51
C ILE A 51 19.85 -0.69 16.96
N LYS A 52 20.01 -1.86 16.31
CA LYS A 52 19.26 -3.08 16.68
C LYS A 52 19.47 -3.49 18.14
N ASP A 53 20.66 -3.25 18.70
CA ASP A 53 20.98 -3.60 20.09
C ASP A 53 20.36 -2.64 21.12
N GLU A 54 20.01 -1.41 20.71
CA GLU A 54 19.50 -0.36 21.60
C GLU A 54 17.96 -0.23 21.61
N TYR A 55 17.27 -0.78 20.60
CA TYR A 55 15.83 -0.58 20.39
C TYR A 55 15.09 -1.88 20.09
N ASP A 56 13.92 -2.07 20.71
CA ASP A 56 13.07 -3.23 20.46
C ASP A 56 12.55 -3.30 19.02
N TYR A 57 12.28 -2.13 18.42
CA TYR A 57 11.79 -2.00 17.05
C TYR A 57 12.49 -0.86 16.32
N VAL A 58 13.02 -1.15 15.14
CA VAL A 58 13.64 -0.17 14.24
C VAL A 58 12.82 -0.11 12.96
N MET A 59 12.24 1.06 12.67
CA MET A 59 11.51 1.31 11.42
C MET A 59 12.37 2.18 10.50
N ILE A 60 12.60 1.70 9.28
CA ILE A 60 13.35 2.44 8.26
C ILE A 60 12.36 2.84 7.16
N ASP A 61 12.19 4.15 6.97
CA ASP A 61 11.43 4.70 5.84
C ASP A 61 12.32 4.79 4.61
N THR A 62 11.81 4.35 3.45
CA THR A 62 12.59 4.23 2.22
C THR A 62 11.83 4.76 1.00
N SER A 63 12.57 5.04 -0.07
CA SER A 63 12.06 5.57 -1.34
C SER A 63 11.06 4.60 -2.03
N PRO A 64 10.17 5.07 -2.92
CA PRO A 64 9.31 4.16 -3.69
C PRO A 64 10.13 3.15 -4.52
N VAL A 65 9.83 1.86 -4.37
CA VAL A 65 10.60 0.72 -4.94
C VAL A 65 10.93 0.88 -6.43
N LEU A 66 9.97 1.34 -7.24
CA LEU A 66 10.17 1.44 -8.69
C LEU A 66 10.77 2.77 -9.17
N ARG A 67 10.96 3.74 -8.27
CA ARG A 67 11.50 5.06 -8.63
C ARG A 67 12.99 5.15 -8.34
N VAL A 68 13.44 4.55 -7.24
CA VAL A 68 14.81 4.66 -6.74
C VAL A 68 15.23 3.31 -6.18
N THR A 69 16.51 2.99 -6.28
CA THR A 69 17.10 1.73 -5.82
C THR A 69 17.29 1.64 -4.31
N ASP A 70 17.14 2.75 -3.56
CA ASP A 70 17.39 2.82 -2.11
C ASP A 70 16.73 1.70 -1.32
N THR A 71 15.47 1.37 -1.64
CA THR A 71 14.71 0.35 -0.90
C THR A 71 15.25 -1.05 -1.09
N VAL A 72 15.71 -1.37 -2.31
CA VAL A 72 16.33 -2.67 -2.59
C VAL A 72 17.66 -2.77 -1.85
N ILE A 73 18.46 -1.70 -1.93
CA ILE A 73 19.75 -1.62 -1.22
C ILE A 73 19.57 -1.80 0.28
N VAL A 74 18.66 -1.04 0.89
CA VAL A 74 18.41 -1.11 2.34
C VAL A 74 17.87 -2.47 2.73
N ALA A 75 17.03 -3.10 1.91
CA ALA A 75 16.53 -4.44 2.18
C ALA A 75 17.65 -5.50 2.23
N GLU A 76 18.74 -5.30 1.48
CA GLU A 76 19.92 -6.17 1.51
C GLU A 76 20.82 -5.93 2.74
N GLN A 77 20.64 -4.84 3.49
CA GLN A 77 21.43 -4.48 4.69
C GLN A 77 20.91 -5.16 5.98
N ASP A 78 20.52 -6.43 5.89
CA ASP A 78 20.02 -7.23 7.02
C ASP A 78 18.80 -6.60 7.72
N VAL A 79 17.86 -6.07 6.94
CA VAL A 79 16.58 -5.57 7.46
C VAL A 79 15.61 -6.74 7.56
N GLY A 80 15.10 -7.02 8.76
CA GLY A 80 14.39 -8.27 9.06
C GLY A 80 13.17 -8.54 8.19
N VAL A 81 12.26 -7.57 8.03
CA VAL A 81 11.06 -7.71 7.19
C VAL A 81 10.65 -6.40 6.53
N ILE A 82 10.02 -6.50 5.35
CA ILE A 82 9.48 -5.36 4.60
C ILE A 82 7.96 -5.31 4.71
N LEU A 83 7.43 -4.11 4.94
CA LEU A 83 6.01 -3.82 4.85
C LEU A 83 5.75 -2.95 3.61
N TYR A 84 5.13 -3.53 2.58
CA TYR A 84 4.89 -2.81 1.33
C TYR A 84 3.63 -1.95 1.42
N ILE A 85 3.70 -0.69 0.99
CA ILE A 85 2.57 0.25 1.03
C ILE A 85 2.15 0.63 -0.40
N ALA A 86 0.88 0.40 -0.75
CA ALA A 86 0.26 0.85 -1.98
C ALA A 86 -0.88 1.84 -1.69
N ARG A 87 -1.05 2.88 -2.52
CA ARG A 87 -2.16 3.82 -2.38
C ARG A 87 -3.36 3.36 -3.21
N ALA A 88 -4.53 3.28 -2.57
CA ALA A 88 -5.78 2.98 -3.22
C ALA A 88 -6.07 3.97 -4.36
N ASN A 89 -6.57 3.46 -5.49
CA ASN A 89 -6.91 4.25 -6.68
C ASN A 89 -5.76 5.11 -7.26
N LYS A 90 -4.52 4.84 -6.87
CA LYS A 90 -3.33 5.58 -7.31
C LYS A 90 -2.21 4.66 -7.77
N THR A 91 -1.92 3.59 -7.03
CA THR A 91 -0.90 2.61 -7.42
C THR A 91 -1.52 1.53 -8.31
N PRO A 92 -1.18 1.43 -9.61
CA PRO A 92 -1.71 0.41 -10.49
C PRO A 92 -1.27 -1.00 -10.05
N LYS A 93 -2.18 -1.98 -10.16
CA LYS A 93 -1.87 -3.37 -9.81
C LYS A 93 -0.61 -3.93 -10.51
N PRO A 94 -0.36 -3.68 -11.81
CA PRO A 94 0.87 -4.16 -12.46
C PRO A 94 2.15 -3.60 -11.82
N MET A 95 2.12 -2.35 -11.33
CA MET A 95 3.28 -1.76 -10.64
C MET A 95 3.51 -2.41 -9.28
N ILE A 96 2.44 -2.77 -8.56
CA ILE A 96 2.57 -3.53 -7.30
C ILE A 96 3.22 -4.88 -7.60
N GLN A 97 2.72 -5.61 -8.60
CA GLN A 97 3.26 -6.93 -8.97
C GLN A 97 4.74 -6.85 -9.35
N TYR A 98 5.12 -5.86 -10.17
CA TYR A 98 6.51 -5.68 -10.56
C TYR A 98 7.40 -5.29 -9.38
N SER A 99 6.91 -4.45 -8.45
CA SER A 99 7.68 -4.10 -7.24
C SER A 99 7.94 -5.33 -6.36
N LEU A 100 6.95 -6.21 -6.22
CA LEU A 100 7.08 -7.44 -5.45
C LEU A 100 8.05 -8.42 -6.12
N GLU A 101 8.12 -8.43 -7.45
CA GLU A 101 9.12 -9.20 -8.20
C GLU A 101 10.54 -8.66 -7.99
N VAL A 102 10.72 -7.34 -8.00
CA VAL A 102 12.01 -6.69 -7.66
C VAL A 102 12.46 -7.04 -6.24
N LEU A 103 11.51 -7.16 -5.31
CA LEU A 103 11.77 -7.49 -3.90
C LEU A 103 11.66 -8.99 -3.58
N ARG A 104 11.63 -9.86 -4.59
CA ARG A 104 11.34 -11.30 -4.40
C ARG A 104 12.31 -12.03 -3.45
N ASP A 105 13.54 -11.55 -3.37
CA ASP A 105 14.62 -12.13 -2.56
C ASP A 105 14.62 -11.56 -1.13
N THR A 106 13.67 -10.68 -0.81
CA THR A 106 13.48 -10.06 0.51
C THR A 106 12.26 -10.65 1.22
N GLN A 107 12.27 -10.65 2.56
CA GLN A 107 11.12 -11.12 3.33
C GLN A 107 10.05 -10.03 3.45
N ILE A 108 8.96 -10.16 2.68
CA ILE A 108 7.82 -9.23 2.75
C ILE A 108 6.80 -9.73 3.76
N LEU A 109 6.61 -8.99 4.86
CA LEU A 109 5.62 -9.29 5.89
C LEU A 109 4.18 -9.14 5.37
N GLY A 110 3.93 -8.13 4.54
CA GLY A 110 2.60 -7.89 4.00
C GLY A 110 2.45 -6.63 3.14
N LEU A 111 1.22 -6.43 2.66
CA LEU A 111 0.80 -5.31 1.83
C LEU A 111 -0.23 -4.46 2.58
N ILE A 112 0.04 -3.17 2.75
CA ILE A 112 -0.90 -2.17 3.23
C ILE A 112 -1.50 -1.42 2.04
N ILE A 113 -2.83 -1.42 1.94
CA ILE A 113 -3.55 -0.51 1.06
C ILE A 113 -3.92 0.75 1.85
N ASN A 114 -3.22 1.85 1.56
CA ASN A 114 -3.41 3.14 2.21
C ASN A 114 -4.33 4.06 1.40
N SER A 115 -4.84 5.13 2.03
CA SER A 115 -5.67 6.17 1.41
C SER A 115 -7.00 5.64 0.84
N ILE A 116 -7.60 4.68 1.52
CA ILE A 116 -8.90 4.13 1.11
C ILE A 116 -10.00 5.18 1.36
N GLU A 117 -10.68 5.59 0.29
CA GLU A 117 -11.85 6.45 0.36
C GLU A 117 -13.11 5.60 0.60
N MET A 118 -13.50 5.45 1.87
CA MET A 118 -14.61 4.56 2.28
C MET A 118 -15.94 4.87 1.58
N HIS A 119 -16.22 6.14 1.28
CA HIS A 119 -17.46 6.54 0.59
C HIS A 119 -17.54 5.98 -0.85
N LYS A 120 -16.40 5.88 -1.56
CA LYS A 120 -16.31 5.25 -2.89
C LYS A 120 -16.43 3.72 -2.83
N ILE A 121 -16.04 3.11 -1.71
CA ILE A 121 -16.28 1.67 -1.49
C ILE A 121 -17.76 1.41 -1.26
N SER A 122 -18.45 2.27 -0.50
CA SER A 122 -19.89 2.11 -0.26
C SER A 122 -20.70 2.21 -1.55
N SER A 123 -20.35 3.13 -2.46
CA SER A 123 -21.03 3.27 -3.74
C SER A 123 -20.79 2.08 -4.66
N LEU A 124 -19.58 1.50 -4.67
CA LEU A 124 -19.28 0.25 -5.37
C LEU A 124 -20.05 -0.94 -4.78
N TYR A 125 -20.14 -1.05 -3.45
CA TYR A 125 -20.88 -2.10 -2.76
C TYR A 125 -22.38 -2.03 -3.05
N TYR A 126 -22.99 -0.84 -2.97
CA TYR A 126 -24.39 -0.62 -3.34
C TYR A 126 -24.65 -0.88 -4.84
N THR A 127 -23.71 -0.51 -5.71
CA THR A 127 -23.81 -0.78 -7.15
C THR A 127 -23.74 -2.26 -7.48
N TYR A 128 -22.95 -3.02 -6.74
CA TYR A 128 -22.84 -4.46 -6.93
C TYR A 128 -24.04 -5.24 -6.36
N GLN A 129 -24.61 -4.77 -5.24
CA GLN A 129 -25.71 -5.48 -4.56
C GLN A 129 -27.09 -5.11 -5.14
N TYR A 130 -27.26 -3.88 -5.65
CA TYR A 130 -28.50 -3.40 -6.24
C TYR A 130 -28.22 -2.56 -7.50
N PRO A 131 -27.84 -3.21 -8.64
CA PRO A 131 -27.47 -2.49 -9.86
C PRO A 131 -28.59 -1.57 -10.40
N THR A 132 -29.85 -1.86 -10.10
CA THR A 132 -31.00 -1.02 -10.49
C THR A 132 -31.13 0.27 -9.67
N TYR A 133 -30.58 0.32 -8.45
CA TYR A 133 -30.60 1.51 -7.58
C TYR A 133 -29.39 2.42 -7.78
N ALA A 134 -28.28 1.89 -8.30
CA ALA A 134 -27.08 2.67 -8.60
C ALA A 134 -27.27 3.73 -9.69
N TYR A 135 -28.24 3.53 -10.57
CA TYR A 135 -28.63 4.54 -11.55
C TYR A 135 -29.19 5.79 -10.88
N TYR A 136 -29.95 5.63 -9.78
CA TYR A 136 -30.50 6.74 -9.01
C TYR A 136 -29.46 7.37 -8.07
N SER A 137 -28.59 6.58 -7.43
CA SER A 137 -27.59 7.14 -6.51
C SER A 137 -26.51 7.98 -7.21
N ASN A 138 -26.14 7.64 -8.46
CA ASN A 138 -25.16 8.42 -9.23
C ASN A 138 -25.70 9.78 -9.68
N ALA A 139 -27.02 9.92 -9.87
CA ALA A 139 -27.64 11.20 -10.21
C ALA A 139 -27.54 12.21 -9.06
N TYR A 140 -27.72 11.77 -7.82
CA TYR A 140 -27.56 12.62 -6.63
C TYR A 140 -26.10 13.00 -6.34
N ALA A 141 -25.14 12.12 -6.67
CA ALA A 141 -23.72 12.37 -6.44
C ALA A 141 -23.09 13.40 -7.42
N TYR A 142 -23.76 13.67 -8.55
CA TYR A 142 -23.29 14.63 -9.57
C TYR A 142 -24.14 15.92 -9.67
N GLY A 143 -25.08 16.15 -8.74
CA GLY A 143 -25.79 17.43 -8.64
C GLY A 143 -26.58 17.83 -9.88
N GLN A 144 -27.15 16.87 -10.60
CA GLN A 144 -28.06 17.15 -11.71
C GLN A 144 -29.51 17.01 -11.21
N ASP A 145 -30.15 18.16 -11.00
CA ASP A 145 -31.58 18.24 -10.66
C ASP A 145 -32.42 17.83 -11.87
N TYR A 146 -32.91 16.59 -11.86
CA TYR A 146 -33.94 16.16 -12.80
C TYR A 146 -35.33 16.38 -12.21
N TYR A 147 -36.01 17.44 -12.68
CA TYR A 147 -37.45 17.59 -12.49
C TYR A 147 -38.18 16.53 -13.33
N TYR A 148 -38.97 15.68 -12.67
CA TYR A 148 -39.95 14.82 -13.34
C TYR A 148 -41.21 15.66 -13.64
N ASP A 149 -41.39 16.07 -14.90
CA ASP A 149 -42.72 16.39 -15.45
C ASP A 149 -43.43 15.06 -15.75
N GLY A 150 -44.45 14.78 -14.95
CA GLY A 150 -45.30 13.61 -15.11
C GLY A 150 -46.45 13.88 -16.06
N THR A 151 -46.27 13.69 -17.37
CA THR A 151 -47.36 13.28 -18.28
C THR A 151 -46.80 12.56 -19.51
N GLY A 152 -47.23 11.32 -19.79
CA GLY A 152 -46.89 10.66 -21.07
C GLY A 152 -47.06 9.15 -21.11
N LYS A 153 -48.10 8.69 -21.80
CA LYS A 153 -48.48 7.29 -22.01
C LYS A 153 -47.56 6.56 -23.01
N GLY A 154 -47.32 5.27 -22.74
CA GLY A 154 -47.23 4.21 -23.78
C GLY A 154 -45.85 3.79 -24.27
N GLY A 155 -45.55 2.48 -24.19
CA GLY A 155 -44.43 1.85 -24.91
C GLY A 155 -44.00 0.51 -24.33
N GLY A 156 -44.20 -0.59 -25.07
CA GLY A 156 -44.12 -1.98 -24.59
C GLY A 156 -42.75 -2.48 -24.15
N ARG A 157 -42.72 -3.32 -23.12
CA ARG A 157 -41.51 -3.97 -22.59
C ARG A 157 -41.28 -5.36 -23.23
N LYS A 158 -40.23 -5.48 -24.07
CA LYS A 158 -39.64 -6.79 -24.42
C LYS A 158 -38.96 -7.38 -23.18
N ARG A 159 -39.46 -8.53 -22.71
CA ARG A 159 -38.86 -9.32 -21.62
C ARG A 159 -37.58 -10.00 -22.11
N LEU A 160 -36.41 -9.48 -21.71
CA LEU A 160 -35.17 -10.25 -21.69
C LEU A 160 -35.07 -10.99 -20.36
N ARG A 161 -35.24 -12.32 -20.41
CA ARG A 161 -35.04 -13.22 -19.26
C ARG A 161 -33.53 -13.43 -19.09
N ALA A 162 -32.93 -12.75 -18.10
CA ALA A 162 -31.60 -13.09 -17.62
C ALA A 162 -31.73 -14.13 -16.48
N LYS A 163 -31.17 -15.31 -16.72
CA LYS A 163 -31.14 -16.44 -15.78
C LYS A 163 -30.01 -16.19 -14.77
N TYR A 164 -30.30 -15.58 -13.62
CA TYR A 164 -29.33 -15.46 -12.53
C TYR A 164 -29.46 -16.64 -11.58
N GLY A 165 -28.43 -17.49 -11.59
CA GLY A 165 -28.24 -18.56 -10.62
C GLY A 165 -27.89 -18.02 -9.24
N SER A 166 -28.50 -18.64 -8.23
CA SER A 166 -28.38 -18.39 -6.79
C SER A 166 -26.93 -18.43 -6.27
N GLY A 167 -26.61 -17.46 -5.40
CA GLY A 167 -25.75 -17.57 -4.21
C GLY A 167 -24.46 -18.39 -4.29
N GLY A 168 -23.30 -17.72 -4.34
CA GLY A 168 -22.00 -18.37 -4.13
C GLY A 168 -20.76 -17.57 -4.55
N GLY A 169 -20.93 -16.45 -5.27
CA GLY A 169 -19.81 -15.70 -5.84
C GLY A 169 -18.89 -15.02 -4.82
N MET A 170 -19.43 -14.50 -3.72
CA MET A 170 -18.68 -13.68 -2.77
C MET A 170 -17.76 -14.52 -1.87
N ASP A 171 -18.22 -15.67 -1.41
CA ASP A 171 -17.41 -16.62 -0.64
C ASP A 171 -16.32 -17.28 -1.49
N LYS A 172 -16.58 -17.43 -2.79
CA LYS A 172 -15.58 -17.91 -3.75
C LYS A 172 -14.50 -16.84 -3.96
N MET A 173 -14.88 -15.58 -4.16
CA MET A 173 -13.94 -14.47 -4.35
C MET A 173 -13.04 -14.24 -3.13
N TRP A 174 -13.60 -14.30 -1.91
CA TRP A 174 -12.84 -14.20 -0.66
C TRP A 174 -11.92 -15.41 -0.43
N ARG A 175 -12.37 -16.62 -0.78
CA ARG A 175 -11.50 -17.81 -0.76
C ARG A 175 -10.36 -17.71 -1.77
N ASP A 176 -10.64 -17.22 -2.98
CA ASP A 176 -9.66 -17.08 -4.04
C ASP A 176 -8.63 -15.99 -3.70
N ALA A 177 -9.04 -14.87 -3.10
CA ALA A 177 -8.13 -13.84 -2.61
C ALA A 177 -7.24 -14.32 -1.45
N LYS A 178 -7.81 -15.02 -0.46
CA LYS A 178 -7.04 -15.63 0.64
C LYS A 178 -6.07 -16.70 0.15
N ARG A 179 -6.48 -17.54 -0.81
CA ARG A 179 -5.63 -18.58 -1.41
C ARG A 179 -4.50 -17.97 -2.22
N TRP A 180 -4.78 -16.91 -2.98
CA TRP A 180 -3.77 -16.16 -3.72
C TRP A 180 -2.74 -15.53 -2.77
N MET A 181 -3.20 -14.85 -1.71
CA MET A 181 -2.29 -14.27 -0.71
C MET A 181 -1.40 -15.31 -0.04
N ARG A 182 -1.95 -16.47 0.37
CA ARG A 182 -1.14 -17.54 0.98
C ARG A 182 -0.11 -18.11 0.00
N ARG A 183 -0.48 -18.32 -1.27
CA ARG A 183 0.43 -18.87 -2.28
C ARG A 183 1.53 -17.90 -2.68
N THR A 184 1.28 -16.60 -2.57
CA THR A 184 2.20 -15.55 -3.06
C THR A 184 3.12 -15.02 -1.96
N PHE A 185 2.74 -15.09 -0.68
CA PHE A 185 3.47 -14.41 0.40
C PHE A 185 3.89 -15.28 1.59
N LEU A 186 3.56 -16.58 1.60
CA LEU A 186 4.07 -17.51 2.63
C LEU A 186 5.05 -18.50 1.99
N PRO A 187 6.22 -18.75 2.59
CA PRO A 187 7.09 -19.84 2.16
C PRO A 187 6.32 -21.16 2.31
N MET A 188 6.38 -22.00 1.28
CA MET A 188 5.90 -23.38 1.38
C MET A 188 6.93 -24.14 2.20
N ASP A 189 6.46 -24.90 3.20
CA ASP A 189 7.27 -25.87 3.95
C ASP A 189 8.01 -26.84 3.00
#